data_AF-A0A355QEA9-F1
#
_entry.id   AF-A0A355QEA9-F1
#
_cell.length_a   1.000
_cell.length_b   1.000
_cell.length_c   1.000
_cell.angle_alpha   90.00
_cell.angle_beta   90.00
_cell.angle_gamma   90.00
#
_symmetry.space_group_name_H-M   'P 1'
#
loop_
_entity.id
_entity.type
_entity.pdbx_description
1 polymer ?
#
loop_
_entity_poly.entity_id
_entity_poly.type
_entity_poly.pdbx_seq_one_letter_code
_entity_poly.pdbx_strand_id
1 'polypeptide(L)'
;QARARGHVDGREVIAVFATLGRRDVHRSGVWVSPPDAPAPPDCPPFPSRSATRSVSANLERRLVRGRTEDQDPAMDDGRVAMWVRVPDHLVVDPAFLAVLGDYVPWGGRDAVGGGLGGGQSLDNTLRVVDPVDTEWIMVDVRIGSLVHGYAHGTVHLWSEDGHLLATASQTCQFRNPRRMDGR
;
A
#
# COMPACT_ATOMS: atom_id res chain seq x y z
N GLN A 1 -19.59 2.49 -16.67
CA GLN A 1 -18.26 3.12 -16.57
C GLN A 1 -18.45 4.57 -16.15
N ALA A 2 -17.53 5.12 -15.37
CA ALA A 2 -17.56 6.49 -14.89
C ALA A 2 -16.17 7.12 -15.02
N ARG A 3 -16.14 8.45 -15.18
CA ARG A 3 -14.91 9.24 -15.18
C ARG A 3 -15.07 10.44 -14.25
N ALA A 4 -14.07 10.69 -13.42
CA ALA A 4 -13.98 11.88 -12.58
C ALA A 4 -12.62 12.57 -12.81
N ARG A 5 -12.58 13.89 -12.58
CA ARG A 5 -11.36 14.71 -12.65
C ARG A 5 -11.34 15.64 -11.45
N GLY A 6 -10.20 15.71 -10.76
CA GLY A 6 -9.97 16.64 -9.66
C GLY A 6 -9.10 17.80 -10.12
N HIS A 7 -9.43 19.01 -9.68
CA HIS A 7 -8.68 20.23 -10.01
C HIS A 7 -8.35 21.02 -8.74
N VAL A 8 -7.22 21.71 -8.74
CA VAL A 8 -6.84 22.73 -7.75
C VAL A 8 -6.43 23.98 -8.53
N ASP A 9 -7.04 25.12 -8.22
CA ASP A 9 -6.81 26.40 -8.91
C ASP A 9 -6.88 26.28 -10.45
N GLY A 10 -7.84 25.49 -10.95
CA GLY A 10 -8.06 25.25 -12.38
C GLY A 10 -7.09 24.26 -13.05
N ARG A 11 -6.05 23.79 -12.34
CA ARG A 11 -5.14 22.75 -12.83
C ARG A 11 -5.64 21.36 -12.48
N GLU A 12 -5.74 20.47 -13.47
CA GLU A 12 -6.07 19.05 -13.22
C GLU A 12 -4.93 18.40 -12.40
N VAL A 13 -5.29 17.76 -11.30
CA VAL A 13 -4.35 17.07 -10.39
C VAL A 13 -4.54 15.57 -10.36
N ILE A 14 -5.73 15.08 -10.73
CA ILE A 14 -6.06 13.65 -10.79
C ILE A 14 -7.16 13.39 -11.81
N ALA A 15 -7.06 12.27 -12.53
CA ALA A 15 -8.12 11.72 -13.35
C ALA A 15 -8.40 10.29 -12.90
N VAL A 16 -9.68 9.96 -12.75
CA VAL A 16 -10.14 8.64 -12.27
C VAL A 16 -11.05 8.03 -13.31
N PHE A 17 -10.84 6.75 -13.58
CA PHE A 17 -11.72 5.91 -14.40
C PHE A 17 -12.21 4.76 -13.54
N ALA A 18 -13.53 4.56 -13.51
CA ALA A 18 -14.16 3.55 -12.68
C ALA A 18 -15.12 2.67 -13.48
N THR A 19 -15.14 1.39 -13.14
CA THR A 19 -16.22 0.48 -13.50
C THR A 19 -16.90 0.05 -12.23
N LEU A 20 -18.21 0.29 -12.15
CA LEU A 20 -19.02 0.00 -10.97
C LEU A 20 -20.11 -0.98 -11.37
N GLY A 21 -20.37 -1.95 -10.49
CA GLY A 21 -21.40 -2.94 -10.67
C GLY A 21 -21.13 -4.18 -9.81
N ARG A 22 -22.20 -4.89 -9.48
CA ARG A 22 -22.16 -6.20 -8.84
C ARG A 22 -23.08 -7.12 -9.62
N ARG A 23 -22.65 -8.37 -9.84
CA ARG A 23 -23.46 -9.40 -10.48
C ARG A 23 -23.18 -10.73 -9.82
N ASP A 24 -24.24 -11.40 -9.39
CA ASP A 24 -24.11 -12.73 -8.81
C ASP A 24 -23.94 -13.77 -9.93
N VAL A 25 -23.03 -14.70 -9.71
CA VAL A 25 -22.71 -15.81 -10.62
C VAL A 25 -22.64 -17.11 -9.83
N HIS A 26 -22.93 -18.24 -10.48
CA HIS A 26 -22.99 -19.54 -9.81
C HIS A 26 -21.64 -20.13 -9.39
N ARG A 27 -20.53 -19.64 -9.96
CA ARG A 27 -19.17 -20.08 -9.63
C ARG A 27 -18.27 -18.88 -9.39
N SER A 28 -17.66 -18.81 -8.21
CA SER A 28 -16.71 -17.77 -7.79
C SER A 28 -15.66 -18.39 -6.86
N GLY A 29 -14.53 -17.71 -6.68
CA GLY A 29 -13.47 -18.15 -5.78
C GLY A 29 -12.32 -17.14 -5.71
N VAL A 30 -11.49 -17.29 -4.69
CA VAL A 30 -10.22 -16.57 -4.49
C VAL A 30 -9.10 -17.60 -4.50
N TRP A 31 -8.08 -17.39 -5.34
CA TRP A 31 -6.98 -18.36 -5.54
C TRP A 31 -5.64 -17.93 -4.97
N VAL A 32 -5.51 -16.65 -4.62
CA VAL A 32 -4.36 -16.16 -3.87
C VAL A 32 -4.56 -16.48 -2.39
N SER A 33 -3.45 -16.63 -1.67
CA SER A 33 -3.45 -16.79 -0.21
C SER A 33 -2.73 -15.61 0.45
N PRO A 34 -3.15 -15.22 1.67
CA PRO A 34 -2.42 -14.24 2.47
C PRO A 34 -1.02 -14.79 2.81
N PRO A 35 -0.03 -13.92 3.09
CA PRO A 35 1.24 -14.36 3.64
C PRO A 35 1.06 -14.88 5.07
N ASP A 36 1.92 -15.80 5.50
CA ASP A 36 2.01 -16.18 6.91
C ASP A 36 2.46 -14.96 7.73
N ALA A 37 1.71 -14.64 8.79
CA ALA A 37 1.96 -13.49 9.64
C ALA A 37 1.50 -13.74 11.08
N PRO A 38 2.19 -13.20 12.09
CA PRO A 38 1.65 -13.13 13.45
C PRO A 38 0.39 -12.28 13.50
N ALA A 39 -0.41 -12.47 14.56
CA ALA A 39 -1.56 -11.61 14.82
C ALA A 39 -1.10 -10.14 15.04
N PRO A 40 -1.98 -9.15 14.78
CA PRO A 40 -1.61 -7.74 14.90
C PRO A 40 -1.00 -7.33 16.26
N PRO A 41 -1.50 -7.80 17.42
CA PRO A 41 -0.92 -7.47 18.73
C PRO A 41 0.50 -7.99 18.94
N ASP A 42 0.86 -9.08 18.25
CA ASP A 42 2.18 -9.73 18.34
C ASP A 42 3.20 -9.10 17.38
N CYS A 43 2.76 -8.18 16.53
CA CYS A 43 3.63 -7.47 15.61
C CYS A 43 4.15 -6.15 16.24
N PRO A 44 5.43 -5.80 16.04
CA PRO A 44 5.97 -4.54 16.52
C PRO A 44 5.30 -3.33 15.83
N PRO A 45 5.23 -2.17 16.48
CA PRO A 45 4.76 -0.94 15.82
C PRO A 45 5.56 -0.60 14.56
N PHE A 46 4.89 -0.12 13.52
CA PHE A 46 5.57 0.36 12.33
C PHE A 46 6.39 1.62 12.67
N PRO A 47 7.68 1.69 12.31
CA PRO A 47 8.53 2.82 12.66
C PRO A 47 8.01 4.13 12.07
N SER A 48 7.63 5.09 12.93
CA SER A 48 7.28 6.43 12.47
C SER A 48 8.54 7.24 12.23
N ARG A 49 8.76 7.68 10.98
CA ARG A 49 9.95 8.46 10.58
C ARG A 49 9.69 9.97 10.50
N SER A 50 8.47 10.44 10.76
CA SER A 50 8.14 11.87 10.68
C SER A 50 7.05 12.29 11.66
N ALA A 51 7.23 13.46 12.27
CA ALA A 51 6.22 14.16 13.06
C ALA A 51 5.25 15.01 12.20
N THR A 52 5.38 14.99 10.87
CA THR A 52 4.46 15.72 9.98
C THR A 52 3.10 15.04 9.90
N ARG A 53 2.03 15.83 10.06
CA ARG A 53 0.65 15.37 9.83
C ARG A 53 0.54 14.73 8.44
N SER A 54 0.10 13.49 8.40
CA SER A 54 -0.12 12.71 7.18
C SER A 54 -1.28 11.75 7.39
N VAL A 55 -1.86 11.24 6.31
CA VAL A 55 -2.90 10.20 6.39
C VAL A 55 -2.40 9.00 7.21
N SER A 56 -1.15 8.58 6.96
CA SER A 56 -0.51 7.49 7.69
C SER A 56 -0.26 7.77 9.18
N ALA A 57 -0.27 9.03 9.62
CA ALA A 57 -0.14 9.38 11.04
C ALA A 57 -1.41 9.09 11.84
N ASN A 58 -2.56 9.00 11.16
CA ASN A 58 -3.84 8.66 11.78
C ASN A 58 -4.10 7.14 11.77
N LEU A 59 -3.19 6.33 11.25
CA LEU A 59 -3.31 4.88 11.16
C LEU A 59 -2.43 4.23 12.22
N GLU A 60 -3.00 3.29 12.97
CA GLU A 60 -2.18 2.35 13.72
C GLU A 60 -1.64 1.31 12.73
N ARG A 61 -0.33 1.08 12.79
CA ARG A 61 0.38 0.20 11.88
C ARG A 61 1.30 -0.72 12.67
N ARG A 62 1.30 -2.00 12.33
CA ARG A 62 2.15 -3.02 12.94
C ARG A 62 2.93 -3.74 11.86
N LEU A 63 4.26 -3.75 11.96
CA LEU A 63 5.14 -4.30 10.94
C LEU A 63 5.14 -5.83 11.00
N VAL A 64 4.80 -6.48 9.89
CA VAL A 64 4.87 -7.95 9.74
C VAL A 64 6.18 -8.34 9.05
N ARG A 65 6.51 -7.63 7.96
CA ARG A 65 7.71 -7.87 7.16
C ARG A 65 8.15 -6.56 6.51
N GLY A 66 9.41 -6.20 6.65
CA GLY A 66 9.98 -5.00 6.05
C GLY A 66 11.17 -4.50 6.85
N ARG A 67 11.71 -3.34 6.45
CA ARG A 67 12.92 -2.78 7.05
C ARG A 67 12.55 -1.74 8.10
N THR A 68 13.24 -1.78 9.22
CA THR A 68 13.06 -0.81 10.31
C THR A 68 14.11 0.29 10.20
N GLU A 69 15.36 -0.11 10.01
CA GLU A 69 16.52 0.75 9.97
C GLU A 69 17.06 0.91 8.54
N ASP A 70 17.81 1.98 8.27
CA ASP A 70 18.33 2.22 6.91
C ASP A 70 19.49 1.30 6.53
N GLN A 71 20.14 0.71 7.53
CA GLN A 71 21.19 -0.30 7.41
C GLN A 71 20.67 -1.73 7.23
N ASP A 72 19.37 -1.98 7.49
CA ASP A 72 18.79 -3.30 7.31
C ASP A 72 19.00 -3.77 5.87
N PRO A 73 19.27 -5.07 5.64
CA PRO A 73 19.44 -5.59 4.28
C PRO A 73 18.20 -5.31 3.43
N ALA A 74 18.40 -5.27 2.11
CA ALA A 74 17.30 -5.17 1.15
C ALA A 74 16.37 -6.40 1.28
N MET A 75 15.10 -6.23 0.91
CA MET A 75 14.16 -7.34 0.84
C MET A 75 14.37 -8.11 -0.47
N ASP A 76 15.17 -9.17 -0.45
CA ASP A 76 15.59 -9.93 -1.64
C ASP A 76 14.44 -10.48 -2.49
N ASP A 77 13.26 -10.70 -1.89
CA ASP A 77 12.05 -11.16 -2.58
C ASP A 77 11.06 -10.03 -2.93
N GLY A 78 11.40 -8.78 -2.62
CA GLY A 78 10.58 -7.60 -2.89
C GLY A 78 9.26 -7.55 -2.12
N ARG A 79 9.12 -8.34 -1.04
CA ARG A 79 7.87 -8.44 -0.27
C ARG A 79 7.97 -7.73 1.07
N VAL A 80 6.97 -6.89 1.35
CA VAL A 80 6.78 -6.27 2.64
C VAL A 80 5.31 -6.34 3.05
N ALA A 81 5.06 -6.42 4.35
CA ALA A 81 3.72 -6.57 4.89
C ALA A 81 3.57 -5.83 6.22
N MET A 82 2.38 -5.32 6.47
CA MET A 82 2.01 -4.74 7.77
C MET A 82 0.51 -4.88 8.02
N TRP A 83 0.14 -4.92 9.28
CA TRP A 83 -1.23 -4.71 9.72
C TRP A 83 -1.53 -3.23 9.84
N VAL A 84 -2.73 -2.82 9.44
CA VAL A 84 -3.22 -1.45 9.54
C VAL A 84 -4.62 -1.43 10.13
N ARG A 85 -4.88 -0.51 11.06
CA ARG A 85 -6.24 -0.15 11.50
C ARG A 85 -6.40 1.37 11.65
N VAL A 86 -7.64 1.83 11.57
CA VAL A 86 -8.00 3.20 11.96
C VAL A 86 -8.41 3.17 13.43
N PRO A 87 -7.75 3.92 14.33
CA PRO A 87 -8.23 4.09 15.70
C PRO A 87 -9.67 4.61 15.72
N ASP A 88 -10.50 4.10 16.62
CA ASP A 88 -11.89 4.55 16.84
C ASP A 88 -12.90 4.28 15.70
N HIS A 89 -12.70 3.16 14.99
CA HIS A 89 -13.62 2.54 14.02
C HIS A 89 -14.00 3.38 12.79
N LEU A 90 -13.31 3.11 11.68
CA LEU A 90 -13.82 3.38 10.35
C LEU A 90 -14.47 2.10 9.79
N VAL A 91 -15.59 2.25 9.06
CA VAL A 91 -16.10 1.18 8.21
C VAL A 91 -15.07 0.88 7.13
N VAL A 92 -14.77 -0.41 6.90
CA VAL A 92 -13.91 -0.84 5.79
C VAL A 92 -14.69 -0.64 4.49
N ASP A 93 -14.47 0.50 3.85
CA ASP A 93 -15.10 0.83 2.58
C ASP A 93 -14.08 0.85 1.40
N PRO A 94 -14.55 0.79 0.15
CA PRO A 94 -13.69 0.89 -1.02
C PRO A 94 -12.79 2.13 -1.07
N ALA A 95 -13.20 3.26 -0.46
CA ALA A 95 -12.41 4.48 -0.47
C ALA A 95 -11.21 4.36 0.47
N PHE A 96 -11.40 3.77 1.66
CA PHE A 96 -10.32 3.47 2.59
C PHE A 96 -9.36 2.42 2.03
N LEU A 97 -9.88 1.37 1.37
CA LEU A 97 -9.05 0.38 0.69
C LEU A 97 -8.19 1.02 -0.43
N ALA A 98 -8.68 2.07 -1.11
CA ALA A 98 -7.87 2.79 -2.10
C ALA A 98 -6.66 3.51 -1.47
N VAL A 99 -6.81 4.03 -0.25
CA VAL A 99 -5.72 4.62 0.53
C VAL A 99 -4.69 3.56 0.92
N LEU A 100 -5.14 2.39 1.39
CA LEU A 100 -4.24 1.28 1.72
C LEU A 100 -3.59 0.63 0.49
N GLY A 101 -4.16 0.82 -0.70
CA GLY A 101 -3.57 0.38 -1.96
C GLY A 101 -2.32 1.16 -2.39
N ASP A 102 -2.06 2.34 -1.81
CA ASP A 102 -0.99 3.27 -2.23
C ASP A 102 0.34 3.05 -1.47
N TYR A 103 0.63 1.81 -1.06
CA TYR A 103 1.84 1.45 -0.29
C TYR A 103 2.97 0.86 -1.14
N VAL A 104 2.85 0.84 -2.47
CA VAL A 104 3.95 0.46 -3.38
C VAL A 104 5.22 1.32 -3.22
N PRO A 105 5.15 2.66 -2.96
CA PRO A 105 6.35 3.44 -2.69
C PRO A 105 7.14 2.96 -1.46
N TRP A 106 6.46 2.46 -0.43
CA TRP A 106 7.11 1.86 0.73
C TRP A 106 7.79 0.54 0.36
N GLY A 107 7.08 -0.37 -0.32
CA GLY A 107 7.67 -1.63 -0.75
C GLY A 107 8.88 -1.44 -1.66
N GLY A 108 8.82 -0.49 -2.60
CA GLY A 108 9.95 -0.22 -3.51
C GLY A 108 11.20 0.26 -2.77
N ARG A 109 11.02 1.09 -1.74
CA ARG A 109 12.09 1.54 -0.85
C ARG A 109 12.72 0.39 -0.08
N ASP A 110 11.90 -0.49 0.48
CA ASP A 110 12.40 -1.61 1.28
C ASP A 110 13.03 -2.72 0.42
N ALA A 111 12.52 -2.91 -0.81
CA ALA A 111 13.04 -3.89 -1.76
C ALA A 111 14.49 -3.63 -2.19
N VAL A 112 14.94 -2.38 -2.27
CA VAL A 112 16.30 -2.05 -2.77
C VAL A 112 17.29 -1.60 -1.70
N GLY A 113 16.82 -1.27 -0.50
CA GLY A 113 17.73 -0.88 0.58
C GLY A 113 18.23 0.57 0.53
N GLY A 114 19.25 0.87 1.33
CA GLY A 114 20.18 2.00 1.08
C GLY A 114 19.64 3.42 1.27
N GLY A 115 18.63 3.62 2.12
CA GLY A 115 18.14 4.97 2.46
C GLY A 115 17.39 5.67 1.31
N LEU A 116 16.87 4.93 0.34
CA LEU A 116 16.05 5.49 -0.73
C LEU A 116 14.85 6.25 -0.14
N GLY A 117 14.56 7.44 -0.66
CA GLY A 117 13.42 8.25 -0.23
C GLY A 117 12.08 7.65 -0.68
N GLY A 118 10.98 8.29 -0.27
CA GLY A 118 9.64 7.92 -0.75
C GLY A 118 9.50 8.12 -2.26
N GLY A 119 9.02 7.10 -2.96
CA GLY A 119 8.66 7.19 -4.37
C GLY A 119 7.48 8.15 -4.60
N GLN A 120 7.38 8.70 -5.81
CA GLN A 120 6.22 9.48 -6.26
C GLN A 120 5.32 8.59 -7.11
N SER A 121 4.06 8.43 -6.70
CA SER A 121 3.05 7.66 -7.43
C SER A 121 2.78 8.29 -8.80
N LEU A 122 2.74 7.48 -9.85
CA LEU A 122 2.28 7.88 -11.19
C LEU A 122 0.81 7.50 -11.41
N ASP A 123 0.39 6.40 -10.82
CA ASP A 123 -0.97 5.87 -10.88
C ASP A 123 -1.28 5.11 -9.60
N ASN A 124 -2.57 4.83 -9.36
CA ASN A 124 -3.01 3.84 -8.39
C ASN A 124 -4.28 3.19 -8.95
N THR A 125 -4.33 1.87 -8.97
CA THR A 125 -5.48 1.12 -9.50
C THR A 125 -5.97 0.12 -8.46
N LEU A 126 -7.20 0.31 -7.96
CA LEU A 126 -7.86 -0.59 -7.02
C LEU A 126 -8.88 -1.50 -7.73
N ARG A 127 -8.92 -2.78 -7.34
CA ARG A 127 -9.98 -3.75 -7.67
C ARG A 127 -10.55 -4.28 -6.37
N VAL A 128 -11.78 -3.87 -6.07
CA VAL A 128 -12.53 -4.35 -4.90
C VAL A 128 -13.01 -5.78 -5.16
N VAL A 129 -12.79 -6.68 -4.22
CA VAL A 129 -13.15 -8.10 -4.33
C VAL A 129 -14.42 -8.37 -3.54
N ASP A 130 -14.32 -8.58 -2.23
CA ASP A 130 -15.45 -8.80 -1.34
C ASP A 130 -15.12 -8.27 0.07
N PRO A 131 -15.23 -6.95 0.30
CA PRO A 131 -14.94 -6.36 1.60
C PRO A 131 -15.86 -6.90 2.69
N VAL A 132 -15.26 -7.40 3.77
CA VAL A 132 -15.94 -7.79 5.01
C VAL A 132 -15.56 -6.83 6.13
N ASP A 133 -16.40 -6.76 7.16
CA ASP A 133 -16.07 -6.03 8.38
C ASP A 133 -14.85 -6.67 9.05
N THR A 134 -13.83 -5.87 9.32
CA THR A 134 -12.60 -6.28 9.98
C THR A 134 -11.98 -5.08 10.67
N GLU A 135 -11.35 -5.31 11.82
CA GLU A 135 -10.65 -4.24 12.54
C GLU A 135 -9.26 -3.99 11.92
N TRP A 136 -8.53 -5.07 11.67
CA TRP A 136 -7.21 -5.04 11.06
C TRP A 136 -7.26 -5.44 9.60
N ILE A 137 -6.47 -4.74 8.80
CA ILE A 137 -6.27 -5.03 7.38
C ILE A 137 -4.79 -5.30 7.15
N MET A 138 -4.46 -6.47 6.61
CA MET A 138 -3.12 -6.78 6.13
C MET A 138 -2.89 -6.05 4.81
N VAL A 139 -1.82 -5.27 4.76
CA VAL A 139 -1.32 -4.65 3.52
C VAL A 139 -0.11 -5.46 3.07
N ASP A 140 -0.32 -6.42 2.15
CA ASP A 140 0.74 -7.26 1.55
C ASP A 140 1.21 -6.66 0.23
N VAL A 141 2.36 -5.98 0.25
CA VAL A 141 2.96 -5.31 -0.90
C VAL A 141 4.00 -6.22 -1.54
N ARG A 142 3.88 -6.40 -2.85
CA ARG A 142 4.76 -7.24 -3.66
C ARG A 142 5.33 -6.42 -4.80
N ILE A 143 6.62 -6.13 -4.72
CA ILE A 143 7.35 -5.41 -5.75
C ILE A 143 7.80 -6.39 -6.83
N GLY A 144 7.36 -6.16 -8.06
CA GLY A 144 7.79 -6.96 -9.21
C GLY A 144 9.14 -6.51 -9.76
N SER A 145 9.42 -5.20 -9.69
CA SER A 145 10.68 -4.63 -10.16
C SER A 145 10.87 -3.22 -9.64
N LEU A 146 12.13 -2.82 -9.40
CA LEU A 146 12.55 -1.42 -9.36
C LEU A 146 13.77 -1.28 -10.28
N VAL A 147 13.54 -0.75 -11.49
CA VAL A 147 14.57 -0.66 -12.55
C VAL A 147 14.44 0.70 -13.25
N HIS A 148 15.57 1.31 -13.60
CA HIS A 148 15.62 2.63 -14.23
C HIS A 148 14.83 3.73 -13.48
N GLY A 149 14.77 3.63 -12.15
CA GLY A 149 14.07 4.60 -11.30
C GLY A 149 12.55 4.43 -11.26
N TYR A 150 12.00 3.34 -11.77
CA TYR A 150 10.57 3.04 -11.67
C TYR A 150 10.34 1.73 -10.94
N ALA A 151 9.49 1.77 -9.91
CA ALA A 151 8.99 0.57 -9.27
C ALA A 151 7.59 0.23 -9.78
N HIS A 152 7.36 -1.05 -10.02
CA HIS A 152 6.05 -1.60 -10.33
C HIS A 152 5.68 -2.61 -9.25
N GLY A 153 4.54 -2.41 -8.60
CA GLY A 153 4.12 -3.22 -7.47
C GLY A 153 2.63 -3.52 -7.48
N THR A 154 2.29 -4.57 -6.74
CA THR A 154 0.92 -4.96 -6.43
C THR A 154 0.73 -4.99 -4.92
N VAL A 155 -0.50 -4.78 -4.47
CA VAL A 155 -0.90 -4.86 -3.07
C VAL A 155 -2.09 -5.79 -2.96
N HIS A 156 -2.06 -6.72 -2.01
CA HIS A 156 -3.23 -7.49 -1.60
C HIS A 156 -3.68 -7.00 -0.23
N LEU A 157 -4.97 -6.69 -0.10
CA LEU A 157 -5.57 -6.23 1.14
C LEU A 157 -6.42 -7.34 1.71
N TRP A 158 -6.05 -7.84 2.89
CA TRP A 158 -6.72 -8.95 3.55
C TRP A 158 -7.33 -8.52 4.87
N SER A 159 -8.46 -9.10 5.25
CA SER A 159 -8.92 -9.04 6.64
C SER A 159 -8.00 -9.84 7.56
N GLU A 160 -8.20 -9.68 8.86
CA GLU A 160 -7.45 -10.41 9.89
C GLU A 160 -7.58 -11.94 9.77
N ASP A 161 -8.76 -12.42 9.37
CA ASP A 161 -9.07 -13.84 9.16
C ASP A 161 -8.79 -14.35 7.73
N GLY A 162 -8.17 -13.51 6.87
CA GLY A 162 -7.66 -13.94 5.56
C GLY A 162 -8.64 -13.83 4.39
N HIS A 163 -9.74 -13.08 4.50
CA HIS A 163 -10.58 -12.74 3.36
C HIS A 163 -9.91 -11.68 2.48
N LEU A 164 -9.89 -11.88 1.17
CA LEU A 164 -9.35 -10.90 0.23
C LEU A 164 -10.36 -9.76 0.01
N LEU A 165 -10.04 -8.58 0.55
CA LEU A 165 -10.91 -7.40 0.46
C LEU A 165 -10.75 -6.70 -0.89
N ALA A 166 -9.51 -6.52 -1.33
CA ALA A 166 -9.17 -5.86 -2.59
C ALA A 166 -7.75 -6.19 -3.06
N THR A 167 -7.48 -5.94 -4.33
CA THR A 167 -6.12 -5.85 -4.88
C THR A 167 -5.87 -4.46 -5.42
N ALA A 168 -4.64 -3.97 -5.27
CA ALA A 168 -4.19 -2.73 -5.88
C ALA A 168 -2.91 -2.93 -6.69
N SER A 169 -2.63 -2.00 -7.59
CA SER A 169 -1.38 -1.95 -8.35
C SER A 169 -1.01 -0.51 -8.64
N GLN A 170 0.29 -0.26 -8.74
CA GLN A 170 0.80 1.10 -8.91
C GLN A 170 2.21 1.10 -9.51
N THR A 171 2.49 2.14 -10.30
CA THR A 171 3.85 2.55 -10.68
C THR A 171 4.31 3.74 -9.86
N CYS A 172 5.54 3.69 -9.37
CA CYS A 172 6.18 4.78 -8.63
C CYS A 172 7.49 5.18 -9.29
N GLN A 173 7.74 6.49 -9.38
CA GLN A 173 9.06 7.02 -9.72
C GLN A 173 9.89 7.22 -8.45
N PHE A 174 11.11 6.70 -8.46
CA PHE A 174 12.13 6.94 -7.44
C PHE A 174 13.24 7.82 -8.01
N ARG A 175 13.80 8.67 -7.15
CA ARG A 175 14.93 9.54 -7.48
C ARG A 175 16.01 9.33 -6.45
N ASN A 176 17.26 9.39 -6.89
CA ASN A 176 18.38 9.38 -5.95
C ASN A 176 18.25 10.57 -4.99
N PRO A 177 18.63 10.41 -3.71
CA PRO A 177 18.84 11.54 -2.83
C PRO A 177 19.77 12.53 -3.53
N ARG A 178 19.45 13.83 -3.49
CA ARG A 178 20.40 14.85 -3.96
C ARG A 178 21.68 14.66 -3.15
N ARG A 179 22.81 14.46 -3.84
CA ARG A 179 24.12 14.47 -3.22
C ARG A 179 24.28 15.85 -2.58
N MET A 180 24.35 15.90 -1.25
CA MET A 180 24.80 17.11 -0.56
C MET A 180 26.29 17.16 -0.83
N ASP A 181 26.70 17.78 -1.93
CA ASP A 181 28.11 18.09 -2.14
C ASP A 181 28.53 19.00 -0.99
N GLY A 182 29.43 18.48 -0.15
CA GLY A 182 29.96 19.20 1.00
C GLY A 182 30.57 20.52 0.56
N ARG A 183 30.16 21.60 1.22
CA ARG A 183 30.93 22.84 1.27
C ARG A 183 32.06 22.69 2.27
#